data_AF-A0A1W9UWK0-F1
#
_entry.id   AF-A0A1W9UWK0-F1
#
_cell.length_a   1.000
_cell.length_b   1.000
_cell.length_c   1.000
_cell.angle_alpha   90.00
_cell.angle_beta   90.00
_cell.angle_gamma   90.00
#
_symmetry.space_group_name_H-M   'P 1'
#
loop_
_entity.id
_entity.type
_entity.pdbx_description
1 polymer ?
#
loop_
_entity_poly.entity_id
_entity_poly.type
_entity_poly.pdbx_seq_one_letter_code
_entity_poly.pdbx_strand_id
1 'polypeptide(L)'
;MGDITDLTIATRSFSPANPTKEITLATNLNANDPYLGNTTDAVSPFDISDPANTSNYASSVRVFDSLGREHLMTTYFNKLNPVGDAAVPTTGNPPGIIQWESHTVVAEAEVKTPAQMAIADADLVAAEAALAANPTDVTLIAARDLAEANAAEWTEVGRSVLSFDTGGRLVIRCQLMLSWLRKHQQRRRGSVS
;
A
#
# COMPACT_ATOMS: atom_id res chain seq x y z
N MET A 1 26.84 -7.18 -49.91
CA MET A 1 26.26 -5.92 -50.38
C MET A 1 25.33 -5.44 -49.28
N GLY A 2 25.66 -4.35 -48.60
CA GLY A 2 24.78 -3.77 -47.59
C GLY A 2 23.69 -2.97 -48.28
N ASP A 3 22.44 -3.31 -48.02
CA ASP A 3 21.30 -2.54 -48.51
C ASP A 3 21.26 -1.20 -47.75
N ILE A 4 21.35 -0.09 -48.48
CA ILE A 4 21.30 1.25 -47.90
C ILE A 4 19.90 1.77 -48.21
N THR A 5 19.04 1.74 -47.20
CA THR A 5 17.70 2.32 -47.27
C THR A 5 17.69 3.73 -46.71
N ASP A 6 16.79 4.57 -47.22
CA ASP A 6 16.65 5.96 -46.77
C ASP A 6 16.32 6.06 -45.26
N LEU A 7 16.96 7.01 -44.59
CA LEU A 7 16.61 7.39 -43.21
C LEU A 7 15.33 8.22 -43.22
N THR A 8 14.22 7.63 -42.77
CA THR A 8 12.95 8.34 -42.63
C THR A 8 12.79 8.83 -41.19
N ILE A 9 12.43 10.11 -41.01
CA ILE A 9 12.15 10.71 -39.71
C ILE A 9 10.64 10.89 -39.58
N ALA A 10 10.01 10.12 -38.70
CA ALA A 10 8.58 10.21 -38.45
C ALA A 10 8.25 11.45 -37.60
N THR A 11 7.60 12.45 -38.18
CA THR A 11 7.18 13.70 -37.51
C THR A 11 5.90 13.57 -36.69
N ARG A 12 5.23 12.40 -36.75
CA ARG A 12 4.08 12.02 -35.91
C ARG A 12 4.41 10.79 -35.06
N SER A 13 5.64 10.73 -34.57
CA SER A 13 6.08 9.65 -33.69
C SER A 13 5.53 9.90 -32.30
N PHE A 14 4.42 9.24 -31.96
CA PHE A 14 4.06 9.06 -30.56
C PHE A 14 5.03 8.03 -29.98
N SER A 15 5.94 8.47 -29.09
CA SER A 15 6.73 7.53 -28.31
C SER A 15 5.76 6.76 -27.41
N PRO A 16 5.73 5.41 -27.47
CA PRO A 16 4.88 4.63 -26.57
C PRO A 16 5.28 4.89 -25.11
N ALA A 17 4.29 4.86 -24.22
CA ALA A 17 4.53 4.95 -22.79
C ALA A 17 5.37 3.75 -22.31
N ASN A 18 6.25 4.00 -21.34
CA ASN A 18 7.10 2.96 -20.76
C ASN A 18 6.73 2.82 -19.27
N PRO A 19 6.07 1.71 -18.87
CA PRO A 19 5.65 1.52 -17.49
C PRO A 19 6.85 1.39 -16.55
N THR A 20 6.71 1.92 -15.33
CA THR A 20 7.74 1.81 -14.30
C THR A 20 7.94 0.34 -13.89
N LYS A 21 9.19 -0.14 -13.92
CA LYS A 21 9.52 -1.54 -13.58
C LYS A 21 10.22 -1.69 -12.24
N GLU A 22 11.00 -0.68 -11.86
CA GLU A 22 11.83 -0.70 -10.66
C GLU A 22 11.89 0.70 -10.06
N ILE A 23 11.84 0.75 -8.73
CA ILE A 23 11.98 1.96 -7.94
C ILE A 23 12.99 1.65 -6.84
N THR A 24 14.02 2.47 -6.75
CA THR A 24 14.99 2.41 -5.66
C THR A 24 14.73 3.56 -4.71
N LEU A 25 14.34 3.24 -3.47
CA LEU A 25 14.14 4.21 -2.41
C LEU A 25 15.34 4.20 -1.47
N ALA A 26 16.00 5.36 -1.34
CA ALA A 26 17.06 5.59 -0.36
C ALA A 26 16.59 6.70 0.61
N THR A 27 16.41 6.35 1.88
CA THR A 27 16.00 7.28 2.93
C THR A 27 16.82 7.09 4.20
N ASN A 28 16.83 8.10 5.07
CA ASN A 28 17.45 8.04 6.39
C ASN A 28 16.35 8.06 7.46
N LEU A 29 16.26 6.96 8.22
CA LEU A 29 15.26 6.81 9.29
C LEU A 29 15.88 7.23 10.62
N ASN A 30 15.21 8.12 11.35
CA ASN A 30 15.73 8.67 12.58
C ASN A 30 15.65 7.66 13.73
N ALA A 31 16.82 7.20 14.21
CA ALA A 31 16.90 6.23 15.30
C ALA A 31 16.30 6.72 16.63
N ASN A 32 16.14 8.04 16.82
CA ASN A 32 15.55 8.63 18.02
C ASN A 32 14.03 8.78 17.95
N ASP A 33 13.40 8.43 16.82
CA ASP A 33 11.94 8.50 16.72
C ASP A 33 11.29 7.58 17.77
N PRO A 34 10.14 7.99 18.33
CA PRO A 34 9.43 7.18 19.31
C PRO A 34 8.92 5.89 18.67
N TYR A 35 8.89 4.82 19.46
CA TYR A 35 8.16 3.62 19.08
C TYR A 35 6.68 3.94 19.04
N LEU A 36 6.02 3.60 17.93
CA LEU A 36 4.59 3.74 17.80
C LEU A 36 3.94 2.39 18.14
N GLY A 37 2.83 2.43 18.87
CA GLY A 37 1.97 1.28 19.15
C GLY A 37 1.87 0.91 20.62
N ASN A 38 0.94 0.00 20.94
CA ASN A 38 0.79 -0.51 22.30
C ASN A 38 2.05 -1.29 22.65
N THR A 39 2.72 -0.88 23.74
CA THR A 39 3.92 -1.55 24.26
C THR A 39 3.69 -3.04 24.41
N THR A 40 2.45 -3.47 24.68
CA THR A 40 2.11 -4.85 25.01
C THR A 40 2.18 -5.86 23.84
N ASP A 41 2.16 -5.47 22.57
CA ASP A 41 2.03 -6.47 21.48
C ASP A 41 3.15 -6.45 20.43
N ALA A 42 4.06 -5.47 20.44
CA ALA A 42 5.15 -5.34 19.47
C ALA A 42 4.72 -5.48 17.98
N VAL A 43 3.43 -5.23 17.69
CA VAL A 43 2.83 -5.19 16.37
C VAL A 43 2.84 -3.75 15.86
N SER A 44 3.08 -3.54 14.55
CA SER A 44 2.94 -2.20 13.95
C SER A 44 1.53 -1.66 14.19
N PRO A 45 1.39 -0.44 14.73
CA PRO A 45 0.09 0.21 14.91
C PRO A 45 -0.42 0.87 13.63
N PHE A 46 0.21 0.61 12.48
CA PHE A 46 -0.10 1.31 11.23
C PHE A 46 -1.58 1.12 10.86
N ASP A 47 -2.26 2.25 10.68
CA ASP A 47 -3.61 2.35 10.15
C ASP A 47 -3.55 3.13 8.84
N ILE A 48 -4.05 2.53 7.77
CA ILE A 48 -4.10 3.15 6.44
C ILE A 48 -5.09 4.31 6.38
N SER A 49 -6.07 4.35 7.29
CA SER A 49 -7.06 5.42 7.40
C SER A 49 -6.57 6.60 8.26
N ASP A 50 -5.55 6.40 9.09
CA ASP A 50 -4.90 7.45 9.88
C ASP A 50 -3.35 7.40 9.81
N PRO A 51 -2.77 7.44 8.60
CA PRO A 51 -1.33 7.25 8.45
C PRO A 51 -0.52 8.40 9.07
N ALA A 52 -1.12 9.57 9.27
CA ALA A 52 -0.45 10.73 9.85
C ALA A 52 -0.13 10.52 11.34
N ASN A 53 -1.03 9.88 12.09
CA ASN A 53 -0.81 9.62 13.52
C ASN A 53 -0.22 8.23 13.78
N THR A 54 -0.38 7.30 12.82
CA THR A 54 0.13 5.93 12.96
C THR A 54 1.38 5.67 12.14
N SER A 55 2.15 6.66 11.70
CA SER A 55 3.47 6.45 11.08
C SER A 55 4.49 7.48 11.56
N ASN A 56 5.77 7.09 11.56
CA ASN A 56 6.86 7.99 11.97
C ASN A 56 7.39 8.81 10.79
N TYR A 57 7.43 8.19 9.61
CA TYR A 57 8.01 8.78 8.42
C TYR A 57 7.28 8.28 7.18
N ALA A 58 7.20 9.12 6.15
CA ALA A 58 6.56 8.79 4.89
C ALA A 58 7.40 9.30 3.70
N SER A 59 7.39 8.55 2.61
CA SER A 59 7.97 8.97 1.34
C SER A 59 7.04 8.63 0.20
N SER A 60 6.87 9.54 -0.76
CA SER A 60 5.99 9.34 -1.91
C SER A 60 6.76 9.40 -3.21
N VAL A 61 6.44 8.50 -4.13
CA VAL A 61 7.04 8.40 -5.46
C VAL A 61 5.93 8.26 -6.50
N ARG A 62 6.13 8.91 -7.65
CA ARG A 62 5.22 8.81 -8.79
C ARG A 62 5.65 7.63 -9.65
N VAL A 63 4.70 6.81 -10.05
CA VAL A 63 4.91 5.64 -10.91
C VAL A 63 4.03 5.74 -12.14
N PHE A 64 4.47 5.17 -13.25
CA PHE A 64 3.75 5.24 -14.52
C PHE A 64 3.20 3.87 -14.94
N ASP A 65 1.94 3.83 -15.36
CA ASP A 65 1.34 2.65 -15.96
C ASP A 65 1.73 2.48 -17.44
N SER A 66 1.19 1.44 -18.09
CA SER A 66 1.44 1.15 -19.50
C SER A 66 0.78 2.13 -20.48
N LEU A 67 -0.15 2.96 -20.00
CA LEU A 67 -0.80 4.03 -20.75
C LEU A 67 -0.10 5.39 -20.54
N GLY A 68 0.89 5.44 -19.65
CA GLY A 68 1.64 6.65 -19.30
C GLY A 68 0.94 7.53 -18.27
N ARG A 69 -0.08 7.02 -17.58
CA ARG A 69 -0.73 7.73 -16.47
C ARG A 69 0.14 7.68 -15.24
N GLU A 70 0.13 8.77 -14.50
CA GLU A 70 0.82 8.91 -13.22
C GLU A 70 -0.03 8.33 -12.08
N HIS A 71 0.63 7.60 -11.19
CA HIS A 71 0.08 7.04 -9.96
C HIS A 71 0.97 7.44 -8.79
N LEU A 72 0.37 7.83 -7.67
CA LEU A 72 1.11 8.21 -6.47
C LEU A 72 1.20 7.02 -5.53
N MET A 73 2.43 6.52 -5.33
CA MET A 73 2.73 5.45 -4.38
C MET A 73 3.40 6.04 -3.14
N THR A 74 2.81 5.83 -1.97
CA THR A 74 3.35 6.31 -0.70
C THR A 74 3.81 5.15 0.15
N THR A 75 5.03 5.21 0.65
CA THR A 75 5.58 4.25 1.61
C THR A 75 5.71 4.90 2.97
N TYR A 76 5.02 4.35 3.95
CA TYR A 76 5.05 4.73 5.36
C TYR A 76 6.00 3.83 6.13
N PHE A 77 6.64 4.37 7.16
CA PHE A 77 7.60 3.68 8.01
C PHE A 77 7.21 3.84 9.48
N ASN A 78 7.26 2.71 10.19
CA ASN A 78 6.83 2.55 11.57
C ASN A 78 7.94 1.92 12.38
N LYS A 79 8.39 2.59 13.43
CA LYS A 79 9.39 2.04 14.33
C LYS A 79 8.74 1.08 15.33
N LEU A 80 9.18 -0.17 15.33
CA LEU A 80 8.63 -1.24 16.17
C LEU A 80 9.31 -1.30 17.54
N ASN A 81 8.50 -1.43 18.60
CA ASN A 81 9.00 -1.59 19.97
C ASN A 81 9.73 -2.94 20.13
N PRO A 82 10.98 -2.99 20.63
CA PRO A 82 11.64 -4.24 20.99
C PRO A 82 10.94 -4.96 22.16
N VAL A 83 10.83 -6.28 22.05
CA VAL A 83 10.50 -7.19 23.16
C VAL A 83 11.65 -7.19 24.15
N GLY A 84 11.36 -6.91 25.41
CA GLY A 84 12.36 -6.82 26.48
C GLY A 84 12.40 -5.48 27.22
N ASP A 85 11.57 -4.51 26.84
CA ASP A 85 11.03 -3.60 27.86
C ASP A 85 10.17 -4.44 28.83
N ALA A 86 10.13 -4.09 30.11
CA ALA A 86 9.56 -4.93 31.17
C ALA A 86 8.03 -5.18 31.05
N ALA A 87 7.35 -4.69 30.00
CA ALA A 87 5.90 -4.75 29.85
C ALA A 87 5.38 -5.58 28.65
N VAL A 88 6.24 -6.24 27.85
CA VAL A 88 5.83 -6.89 26.57
C VAL A 88 5.99 -8.43 26.57
N PRO A 89 4.96 -9.23 26.25
CA PRO A 89 5.08 -10.67 26.03
C PRO A 89 5.96 -11.00 24.83
N THR A 90 6.50 -12.21 24.86
CA THR A 90 7.62 -12.76 24.06
C THR A 90 7.41 -12.96 22.55
N THR A 91 6.48 -12.23 21.91
CA THR A 91 6.19 -12.36 20.47
C THR A 91 6.37 -11.01 19.77
N GLY A 92 7.60 -10.64 19.42
CA GLY A 92 7.89 -9.33 18.81
C GLY A 92 9.37 -9.09 18.48
N ASN A 93 9.71 -7.84 18.14
CA ASN A 93 11.07 -7.42 17.73
C ASN A 93 12.14 -7.87 18.76
N PRO A 94 13.23 -8.56 18.38
CA PRO A 94 14.24 -8.99 19.34
C PRO A 94 14.88 -7.84 20.13
N PRO A 95 15.28 -8.06 21.39
CA PRO A 95 15.95 -7.04 22.20
C PRO A 95 17.26 -6.59 21.54
N GLY A 96 17.55 -5.28 21.64
CA GLY A 96 18.78 -4.69 21.10
C GLY A 96 18.80 -4.51 19.57
N ILE A 97 17.68 -4.75 18.88
CA ILE A 97 17.52 -4.53 17.44
C ILE A 97 16.51 -3.41 17.21
N ILE A 98 16.84 -2.46 16.34
CA ILE A 98 15.88 -1.47 15.86
C ILE A 98 15.19 -2.06 14.64
N GLN A 99 13.88 -2.25 14.72
CA GLN A 99 13.08 -2.67 13.57
C GLN A 99 12.16 -1.58 13.09
N TRP A 100 12.04 -1.48 11.77
CA TRP A 100 11.11 -0.61 11.07
C TRP A 100 10.21 -1.46 10.18
N GLU A 101 8.91 -1.30 10.31
CA GLU A 101 7.95 -1.83 9.35
C GLU A 101 7.66 -0.78 8.30
N SER A 102 7.66 -1.17 7.02
CA SER A 102 7.28 -0.31 5.91
C SER A 102 5.98 -0.77 5.29
N HIS A 103 5.05 0.16 5.05
CA HIS A 103 3.77 -0.08 4.41
C HIS A 103 3.70 0.75 3.12
N THR A 104 3.56 0.09 2.00
CA THR A 104 3.36 0.74 0.70
C THR A 104 1.88 0.75 0.38
N VAL A 105 1.36 1.95 0.14
CA VAL A 105 -0.04 2.16 -0.21
C VAL A 105 -0.16 2.89 -1.53
N VAL A 106 -1.27 2.62 -2.20
CA VAL A 106 -1.71 3.24 -3.45
C VAL A 106 -3.22 3.49 -3.34
N ALA A 107 -3.76 4.46 -4.06
CA ALA A 107 -5.20 4.70 -4.06
C ALA A 107 -5.94 3.43 -4.54
N GLU A 108 -7.00 3.01 -3.85
CA GLU A 108 -7.70 1.76 -4.14
C GLU A 108 -8.33 1.78 -5.54
N ALA A 109 -8.76 2.96 -6.01
CA ALA A 109 -9.22 3.18 -7.37
C ALA A 109 -8.20 2.78 -8.46
N GLU A 110 -6.91 2.71 -8.12
CA GLU A 110 -5.82 2.33 -9.03
C GLU A 110 -5.53 0.81 -9.01
N VAL A 111 -6.06 0.08 -8.03
CA VAL A 111 -5.80 -1.35 -7.81
C VAL A 111 -7.03 -2.22 -8.12
N LYS A 112 -8.25 -1.64 -8.11
CA LYS A 112 -9.50 -2.37 -8.42
C LYS A 112 -9.52 -2.89 -9.85
N THR A 113 -9.98 -4.13 -10.03
CA THR A 113 -10.33 -4.63 -11.36
C THR A 113 -11.53 -3.88 -11.92
N PRO A 114 -11.73 -3.82 -13.26
CA PRO A 114 -12.90 -3.20 -13.86
C PRO A 114 -14.24 -3.74 -13.30
N ALA A 115 -14.29 -5.02 -12.94
CA ALA A 115 -15.48 -5.63 -12.33
C ALA A 115 -15.73 -5.12 -10.90
N GLN A 116 -14.69 -4.90 -10.12
CA GLN A 116 -14.81 -4.36 -8.76
C GLN A 116 -15.17 -2.86 -8.77
N MET A 117 -14.66 -2.12 -9.76
CA MET A 117 -15.09 -0.73 -9.98
C MET A 117 -16.57 -0.64 -10.34
N ALA A 118 -17.06 -1.53 -11.23
CA ALA A 118 -18.46 -1.55 -11.63
C ALA A 118 -19.42 -1.92 -10.47
N ILE A 119 -18.98 -2.77 -9.54
CA ILE A 119 -19.77 -3.10 -8.34
C ILE A 119 -19.85 -1.89 -7.40
N ALA A 120 -18.71 -1.23 -7.13
CA ALA A 120 -18.69 -0.04 -6.28
C ALA A 120 -19.55 1.11 -6.84
N ASP A 121 -19.52 1.30 -8.16
CA ASP A 121 -20.37 2.29 -8.86
C ASP A 121 -21.86 1.94 -8.74
N ALA A 122 -22.22 0.66 -8.89
CA ALA A 122 -23.60 0.19 -8.71
C ALA A 122 -24.10 0.38 -7.27
N ASP A 123 -23.26 0.16 -6.27
CA ASP A 123 -23.58 0.36 -4.86
C ASP A 123 -23.80 1.85 -4.54
N LEU A 124 -22.98 2.74 -5.12
CA LEU A 124 -23.15 4.19 -4.99
C LEU A 124 -24.47 4.65 -5.63
N VAL A 125 -24.76 4.19 -6.85
CA VAL A 125 -26.02 4.49 -7.56
C VAL A 125 -27.24 3.98 -6.76
N ALA A 126 -27.14 2.81 -6.14
CA ALA A 126 -28.20 2.28 -5.29
C ALA A 126 -28.42 3.13 -4.03
N ALA A 127 -27.34 3.61 -3.41
CA ALA A 127 -27.41 4.51 -2.26
C ALA A 127 -28.03 5.88 -2.63
N GLU A 128 -27.64 6.45 -3.77
CA GLU A 128 -28.23 7.68 -4.30
C GLU A 128 -29.72 7.51 -4.62
N ALA A 129 -30.12 6.39 -5.24
CA ALA A 129 -31.52 6.09 -5.52
C ALA A 129 -32.35 5.95 -4.23
N ALA A 130 -31.79 5.33 -3.18
CA ALA A 130 -32.44 5.22 -1.88
C ALA A 130 -32.59 6.59 -1.20
N LEU A 131 -31.57 7.45 -1.27
CA LEU A 131 -31.64 8.81 -0.75
C LEU A 131 -32.63 9.69 -1.52
N ALA A 132 -32.72 9.52 -2.84
CA ALA A 132 -33.71 10.23 -3.66
C ALA A 132 -35.16 9.89 -3.27
N ALA A 133 -35.40 8.65 -2.80
CA ALA A 133 -36.71 8.21 -2.32
C ALA A 133 -37.04 8.74 -0.91
N ASN A 134 -36.03 9.04 -0.08
CA ASN A 134 -36.21 9.60 1.25
C ASN A 134 -35.07 10.56 1.64
N PRO A 135 -35.11 11.82 1.16
CA PRO A 135 -33.97 12.75 1.24
C PRO A 135 -33.70 13.27 2.65
N THR A 136 -34.61 13.08 3.60
CA THR A 136 -34.45 13.50 5.00
C THR A 136 -33.93 12.39 5.92
N ASP A 137 -33.72 11.18 5.38
CA ASP A 137 -33.25 10.06 6.17
C ASP A 137 -31.76 10.17 6.48
N VAL A 138 -31.46 10.55 7.71
CA VAL A 138 -30.10 10.77 8.21
C VAL A 138 -29.25 9.49 8.13
N THR A 139 -29.87 8.30 8.15
CA THR A 139 -29.16 7.03 8.01
C THR A 139 -28.73 6.76 6.57
N LEU A 140 -29.55 7.15 5.59
CA LEU A 140 -29.21 7.05 4.17
C LEU A 140 -28.18 8.10 3.76
N ILE A 141 -28.24 9.29 4.36
CA ILE A 141 -27.20 10.33 4.19
C ILE A 141 -25.87 9.80 4.72
N ALA A 142 -25.84 9.25 5.94
CA ALA A 142 -24.62 8.68 6.51
C ALA A 142 -24.11 7.47 5.72
N ALA A 143 -25.00 6.65 5.15
CA ALA A 143 -24.63 5.54 4.28
C ALA A 143 -24.05 6.02 2.94
N ARG A 144 -24.60 7.08 2.34
CA ARG A 144 -24.03 7.72 1.14
C ARG A 144 -22.63 8.28 1.44
N ASP A 145 -22.50 9.02 2.53
CA ASP A 145 -21.22 9.62 2.91
C ASP A 145 -20.17 8.54 3.24
N LEU A 146 -20.57 7.40 3.84
CA LEU A 146 -19.68 6.24 4.01
C LEU A 146 -19.30 5.60 2.66
N ALA A 147 -20.25 5.46 1.74
CA ALA A 147 -19.99 4.89 0.41
C ALA A 147 -19.05 5.77 -0.42
N GLU A 148 -19.22 7.09 -0.36
CA GLU A 148 -18.32 8.07 -0.98
C GLU A 148 -16.93 8.06 -0.31
N ALA A 149 -16.86 7.92 1.02
CA ALA A 149 -15.59 7.81 1.74
C ALA A 149 -14.81 6.53 1.35
N ASN A 150 -15.51 5.40 1.17
CA ASN A 150 -14.91 4.14 0.72
C ASN A 150 -14.46 4.19 -0.76
N ALA A 151 -14.92 5.16 -1.56
CA ALA A 151 -14.43 5.35 -2.92
C ALA A 151 -13.06 6.07 -2.97
N ALA A 152 -12.72 6.83 -1.92
CA ALA A 152 -11.42 7.48 -1.73
C ALA A 152 -10.40 6.63 -0.94
N GLU A 153 -10.74 5.37 -0.70
CA GLU A 153 -10.00 4.45 0.16
C GLU A 153 -8.60 4.17 -0.42
N TRP A 154 -7.60 4.08 0.46
CA TRP A 154 -6.25 3.68 0.12
C TRP A 154 -6.10 2.17 0.34
N THR A 155 -5.31 1.49 -0.49
CA THR A 155 -5.03 0.06 -0.34
C THR A 155 -3.55 -0.21 -0.15
N GLU A 156 -3.24 -1.08 0.81
CA GLU A 156 -1.89 -1.58 1.04
C GLU A 156 -1.51 -2.60 -0.05
N VAL A 157 -0.47 -2.29 -0.80
CA VAL A 157 0.05 -3.13 -1.89
C VAL A 157 1.33 -3.86 -1.49
N GLY A 158 1.96 -3.46 -0.39
CA GLY A 158 3.18 -4.08 0.10
C GLY A 158 3.44 -3.77 1.57
N ARG A 159 4.05 -4.74 2.26
CA ARG A 159 4.52 -4.62 3.63
C ARG A 159 5.97 -5.08 3.68
N SER A 160 6.81 -4.66 4.62
CA SER A 160 8.16 -5.23 4.81
C SER A 160 8.72 -4.87 6.17
N VAL A 161 9.66 -5.67 6.69
CA VAL A 161 10.35 -5.38 7.95
C VAL A 161 11.84 -5.20 7.68
N LEU A 162 12.37 -4.07 8.10
CA LEU A 162 13.77 -3.68 8.06
C LEU A 162 14.33 -3.80 9.47
N SER A 163 15.31 -4.68 9.70
CA SER A 163 15.97 -4.78 11.01
C SER A 163 17.37 -4.18 10.93
N PHE A 164 17.76 -3.39 11.91
CA PHE A 164 19.09 -2.81 12.02
C PHE A 164 19.74 -3.30 13.31
N ASP A 165 20.99 -3.75 13.22
CA ASP A 165 21.77 -4.00 14.42
C ASP A 165 22.18 -2.68 15.10
N THR A 166 22.69 -2.78 16.32
CA THR A 166 23.20 -1.63 17.10
C THR A 166 24.38 -0.91 16.44
N GLY A 167 24.98 -1.48 15.39
CA GLY A 167 26.00 -0.85 14.55
C GLY A 167 25.44 -0.13 13.32
N GLY A 168 24.12 -0.06 13.16
CA GLY A 168 23.45 0.59 12.02
C GLY A 168 23.47 -0.25 10.73
N ARG A 169 23.92 -1.51 10.79
CA ARG A 169 23.91 -2.40 9.62
C ARG A 169 22.51 -2.98 9.43
N LEU A 170 22.00 -2.87 8.22
CA LEU A 170 20.75 -3.51 7.82
C LEU A 170 20.91 -5.04 7.83
N VAL A 171 20.15 -5.70 8.68
CA VAL A 171 19.95 -7.14 8.74
C VAL A 171 18.57 -7.43 8.15
N ILE A 172 18.49 -7.68 6.84
CA ILE A 172 17.20 -7.99 6.19
C ILE A 172 16.76 -9.39 6.62
N ARG A 173 15.80 -9.49 7.55
CA ARG A 173 14.95 -10.68 7.67
C ARG A 173 13.72 -10.46 6.80
N CYS A 174 13.85 -10.71 5.51
CA CYS A 174 12.70 -10.64 4.59
C CYS A 174 11.73 -11.76 4.97
N GLN A 175 10.66 -11.42 5.69
CA GLN A 175 9.53 -12.31 5.95
C GLN A 175 8.41 -12.07 4.93
N LEU A 176 8.76 -11.58 3.74
CA LEU A 176 7.83 -11.19 2.71
C LEU A 176 7.91 -12.12 1.49
N MET A 177 7.15 -13.22 1.54
CA MET A 177 6.60 -13.87 0.34
C MET A 177 5.79 -15.15 0.62
N LEU A 178 5.56 -15.55 1.88
CA LEU A 178 4.85 -16.81 2.15
C LEU A 178 3.36 -16.69 2.46
N SER A 179 2.82 -15.49 2.71
CA SER A 179 1.40 -15.29 3.05
C SER A 179 0.52 -15.01 1.81
N TRP A 180 0.95 -14.07 0.95
CA TRP A 180 0.17 -13.67 -0.24
C TRP A 180 0.08 -14.80 -1.29
N LEU A 181 1.18 -15.53 -1.51
CA LEU A 181 1.18 -16.70 -2.40
C LEU A 181 0.30 -17.85 -1.86
N ARG A 182 0.16 -17.99 -0.54
CA ARG A 182 -0.66 -19.05 0.09
C ARG A 182 -2.16 -18.77 -0.04
N LYS A 183 -2.60 -17.52 0.13
CA LYS A 183 -4.00 -17.12 -0.11
C LYS A 183 -4.41 -17.27 -1.58
N HIS A 184 -3.52 -16.95 -2.52
CA HIS A 184 -3.79 -17.12 -3.96
C HIS A 184 -3.72 -18.59 -4.43
N GLN A 185 -2.86 -19.42 -3.84
CA GLN A 185 -2.78 -20.85 -4.15
C GLN A 185 -3.91 -21.69 -3.52
N GLN A 186 -4.45 -21.28 -2.36
CA GLN A 186 -5.59 -21.97 -1.74
C GLN A 186 -6.92 -21.73 -2.49
N ARG A 187 -7.13 -20.54 -3.08
CA ARG A 187 -8.31 -20.29 -3.92
C ARG A 187 -8.33 -21.06 -5.25
N ARG A 188 -7.16 -21.46 -5.78
CA ARG A 188 -7.07 -22.27 -7.02
C ARG A 188 -7.19 -23.79 -6.81
N ARG A 189 -7.14 -24.27 -5.56
CA ARG A 189 -7.29 -25.70 -5.23
C ARG A 189 -8.67 -26.09 -4.69
N GLY A 190 -9.55 -25.13 -4.40
CA GLY A 190 -10.90 -25.39 -3.87
C GLY A 190 -12.02 -25.49 -4.90
N SER A 191 -11.72 -25.51 -6.21
CA SER A 191 -12.73 -25.51 -7.30
C SER A 191 -12.73 -26.82 -8.11
N VAL A 192 -12.39 -27.94 -7.48
CA VAL A 192 -12.66 -29.29 -8.03
C VAL A 192 -13.01 -30.22 -6.87
N SER A 193 -14.27 -30.21 -6.45
CA SER A 193 -15.00 -31.38 -5.92
C SER A 193 -16.50 -31.11 -6.02
#